data_AF-A0A955E026-F1
#
_entry.id   AF-A0A955E026-F1
#
_cell.length_a   1.000
_cell.length_b   1.000
_cell.length_c   1.000
_cell.angle_alpha   90.00
_cell.angle_beta   90.00
_cell.angle_gamma   90.00
#
_symmetry.space_group_name_H-M   'P 1'
#
loop_
_entity.id
_entity.type
_entity.pdbx_description
1 polymer ?
#
loop_
_entity_poly.entity_id
_entity_poly.type
_entity_poly.pdbx_seq_one_letter_code
_entity_poly.pdbx_strand_id
1 'polypeptide(L)'
;MKMFKKIALISVVFFLLGSVIFLNLSFFYNYRENSKIKKVTQTTEQAIPTNISETSIKKTDIPEDDGMSFELRFSEEFTQKGSVSGRLGYPGENIPQLEVYFINQDSKNKNVTIITSYNQSEYFLQGLADGKYIAVAYVKDQPETSGAYTEAVLCGLTIECTDHSPVVFEIKDGNAAKNIDITDWYAPKGVLPEINSF
;
A
#
# COMPACT_ATOMS: atom_id res chain seq x y z
N MET A 1 32.99 24.04 49.51
CA MET A 1 31.97 23.03 49.11
C MET A 1 30.56 23.59 48.84
N LYS A 2 30.10 24.68 49.47
CA LYS A 2 28.77 25.28 49.21
C LYS A 2 28.62 25.97 47.84
N MET A 3 29.72 26.46 47.26
CA MET A 3 29.70 27.20 45.98
C MET A 3 29.48 26.28 44.76
N PHE A 4 30.08 25.08 44.76
CA PHE A 4 29.92 24.09 43.67
C PHE A 4 28.49 23.57 43.52
N LYS A 5 27.74 23.41 44.63
CA LYS A 5 26.33 22.99 44.58
C LYS A 5 25.42 24.03 43.89
N LYS A 6 25.75 25.33 44.02
CA LYS A 6 24.96 26.40 43.37
C LYS A 6 25.21 26.44 41.86
N ILE A 7 26.44 26.21 41.41
CA ILE A 7 26.79 26.18 39.99
C ILE A 7 26.15 24.97 39.29
N ALA A 8 26.18 23.80 39.92
CA ALA A 8 25.53 22.59 39.39
C ALA A 8 24.01 22.76 39.25
N LEU A 9 23.34 23.36 40.24
CA LEU A 9 21.89 23.59 40.18
C LEU A 9 21.50 24.54 39.04
N ILE A 10 22.27 25.60 38.82
CA ILE A 10 22.02 26.57 37.74
C ILE A 10 22.19 25.90 36.36
N SER A 11 23.20 25.05 36.19
CA SER A 11 23.43 24.32 34.93
C SER A 11 22.28 23.37 34.56
N VAL A 12 21.73 22.65 35.54
CA VAL A 12 20.58 21.76 35.31
C VAL A 12 19.33 22.55 34.90
N VAL A 13 19.07 23.70 35.51
CA VAL A 13 17.91 24.54 35.16
C VAL A 13 18.02 25.09 33.74
N PHE A 14 19.21 25.54 33.31
CA PHE A 14 19.42 25.99 31.93
C PHE A 14 19.26 24.85 30.92
N PHE A 15 19.70 23.64 31.27
CA PHE A 15 19.55 22.48 30.39
C PHE A 15 18.07 22.08 30.20
N LEU A 16 17.28 22.13 31.27
CA LEU A 16 15.84 21.85 31.21
C LEU A 16 15.07 22.92 30.43
N LEU A 17 15.37 24.21 30.63
CA LEU A 17 14.74 25.29 29.88
C LEU A 17 15.12 25.27 28.39
N GLY A 18 16.39 24.98 28.08
CA GLY A 18 16.86 24.83 26.71
C GLY A 18 16.20 23.65 25.98
N SER A 19 16.01 22.51 26.67
CA SER A 19 15.35 21.32 26.12
C SER A 19 13.89 21.59 25.76
N VAL A 20 13.14 22.29 26.62
CA VAL A 20 11.73 22.65 26.33
C VAL A 20 11.63 23.56 25.12
N ILE A 21 12.52 24.55 24.99
CA ILE A 21 12.54 25.46 23.83
C ILE A 21 12.87 24.69 22.55
N PHE A 22 13.84 23.77 22.59
CA PHE A 22 14.22 22.95 21.44
C PHE A 22 13.08 22.04 20.98
N LEU A 23 12.38 21.37 21.90
CA LEU A 23 11.22 20.53 21.58
C LEU A 23 10.07 21.35 20.95
N ASN A 24 9.80 22.55 21.45
CA ASN A 24 8.77 23.43 20.87
C ASN A 24 9.16 23.93 19.46
N LEU A 25 10.44 24.24 19.22
CA LEU A 25 10.93 24.64 17.90
C LEU A 25 10.86 23.48 16.89
N SER A 26 11.25 22.27 17.28
CA SER A 26 11.15 21.08 16.42
C SER A 26 9.69 20.75 16.07
N PHE A 27 8.78 20.86 17.03
CA PHE A 27 7.35 20.65 16.78
C PHE A 27 6.77 21.70 15.82
N PHE A 28 7.13 22.99 16.01
CA PHE A 28 6.68 24.07 15.12
C PHE A 28 7.25 23.94 13.71
N TYR A 29 8.52 23.53 13.58
CA TYR A 29 9.13 23.29 12.27
C TYR A 29 8.42 22.18 11.50
N ASN A 30 8.16 21.04 12.16
CA ASN A 30 7.44 19.90 11.58
C ASN A 30 5.98 20.27 11.22
N TYR A 31 5.29 21.04 12.07
CA TYR A 31 3.93 21.51 11.80
C TYR A 31 3.85 22.41 10.55
N ARG A 32 4.82 23.31 10.36
CA ARG A 32 4.86 24.22 9.20
C ARG A 32 5.05 23.46 7.88
N GLU A 33 5.88 22.43 7.85
CA GLU A 33 6.12 21.62 6.65
C GLU A 33 4.86 20.85 6.23
N ASN A 34 4.16 20.22 7.19
CA ASN A 34 2.91 19.50 6.93
C ASN A 34 1.76 20.41 6.45
N SER A 35 1.71 21.68 6.87
CA SER A 35 0.71 22.64 6.41
C SER A 35 0.82 23.00 4.92
N LYS A 36 2.02 22.90 4.33
CA LYS A 36 2.23 23.18 2.90
C LYS A 36 1.73 22.03 2.02
N ILE A 37 1.85 20.79 2.49
CA ILE A 37 1.43 19.59 1.76
C ILE A 37 -0.11 19.54 1.67
N LYS A 38 -0.84 19.89 2.75
CA LYS A 38 -2.31 19.93 2.72
C LYS A 38 -2.92 20.91 1.70
N LYS A 39 -2.21 21.99 1.33
CA LYS A 39 -2.71 22.95 0.34
C LYS A 39 -2.59 22.48 -1.11
N VAL A 40 -1.83 21.43 -1.39
CA VAL A 40 -1.65 20.90 -2.76
C VAL A 40 -2.72 19.84 -3.10
N THR A 41 -3.24 19.12 -2.10
CA THR A 41 -4.17 18.01 -2.32
C THR A 41 -5.65 18.43 -2.39
N GLN A 42 -5.99 19.70 -2.14
CA GLN A 42 -7.38 20.19 -2.21
C GLN A 42 -7.74 20.96 -3.50
N THR A 43 -6.86 20.95 -4.51
CA THR A 43 -7.17 21.50 -5.85
C THR A 43 -7.16 20.38 -6.89
N THR A 44 -7.90 19.31 -6.67
CA THR A 44 -8.27 18.36 -7.73
C THR A 44 -9.60 17.67 -7.40
N GLU A 45 -10.61 18.46 -7.08
CA GLU A 45 -12.01 18.02 -7.10
C GLU A 45 -12.82 19.10 -7.81
N GLN A 46 -12.58 19.25 -9.12
CA GLN A 46 -13.50 19.95 -9.98
C GLN A 46 -13.49 19.32 -11.37
N ALA A 47 -14.65 18.73 -11.68
CA ALA A 47 -15.14 18.30 -12.99
C ALA A 47 -14.41 17.12 -13.67
N ILE A 48 -14.96 15.92 -13.48
CA ILE A 48 -15.08 14.98 -14.59
C ILE A 48 -16.21 15.53 -15.48
N PRO A 49 -15.92 16.05 -16.70
CA PRO A 49 -16.99 16.34 -17.63
C PRO A 49 -17.61 15.02 -18.10
N THR A 50 -18.87 14.81 -17.74
CA THR A 50 -19.78 13.91 -18.44
C THR A 50 -19.92 14.41 -19.87
N ASN A 51 -19.06 13.94 -20.77
CA ASN A 51 -19.26 14.13 -22.21
C ASN A 51 -18.72 12.93 -22.98
N ILE A 52 -19.46 11.83 -22.92
CA ILE A 52 -19.49 10.86 -24.02
C ILE A 52 -20.49 11.44 -25.04
N SER A 53 -20.06 12.46 -25.76
CA SER A 53 -20.70 12.85 -27.02
C SER A 53 -20.13 11.92 -28.07
N GLU A 54 -20.96 10.96 -28.45
CA GLU A 54 -20.98 10.28 -29.74
C GLU A 54 -20.10 10.97 -30.79
N THR A 55 -18.89 10.47 -31.00
CA THR A 55 -18.22 10.68 -32.28
C THR A 55 -18.96 9.78 -33.27
N SER A 56 -20.00 10.36 -33.85
CA SER A 56 -20.66 9.87 -35.05
C SER A 56 -19.60 9.48 -36.08
N ILE A 57 -19.37 8.18 -36.22
CA ILE A 57 -18.67 7.63 -37.38
C ILE A 57 -19.54 7.97 -38.57
N LYS A 58 -19.08 8.96 -39.35
CA LYS A 58 -19.66 9.26 -40.65
C LYS A 58 -19.44 8.03 -41.52
N LYS A 59 -20.51 7.28 -41.74
CA LYS A 59 -20.60 6.20 -42.73
C LYS A 59 -20.35 6.83 -44.11
N THR A 60 -19.10 6.76 -44.54
CA THR A 60 -18.71 7.07 -45.92
C THR A 60 -18.58 5.73 -46.64
N ASP A 61 -19.55 5.47 -47.51
CA ASP A 61 -19.48 4.66 -48.73
C ASP A 61 -18.53 3.46 -48.70
N ILE A 62 -19.03 2.34 -48.17
CA ILE A 62 -18.49 1.00 -48.45
C ILE A 62 -19.35 0.43 -49.58
N PRO A 63 -18.79 0.06 -50.75
CA PRO A 63 -19.53 -0.66 -51.77
C PRO A 63 -20.01 -2.00 -51.22
N GLU A 64 -21.31 -2.25 -51.38
CA GLU A 64 -21.93 -3.56 -51.19
C GLU A 64 -21.36 -4.50 -52.27
N ASP A 65 -20.32 -5.26 -51.94
CA ASP A 65 -19.86 -6.36 -52.79
C ASP A 65 -19.43 -7.54 -51.90
N ASP A 66 -20.27 -8.58 -51.98
CA ASP A 66 -20.00 -9.99 -51.68
C ASP A 66 -19.52 -10.39 -50.26
N GLY A 67 -20.51 -10.53 -49.37
CA GLY A 67 -20.77 -11.84 -48.75
C GLY A 67 -19.76 -12.42 -47.76
N MET A 68 -19.02 -11.62 -47.00
CA MET A 68 -18.20 -12.14 -45.91
C MET A 68 -18.69 -11.65 -44.54
N SER A 69 -19.54 -12.47 -43.91
CA SER A 69 -19.97 -12.29 -42.53
C SER A 69 -18.79 -12.47 -41.59
N PHE A 70 -18.10 -11.37 -41.29
CA PHE A 70 -17.13 -11.33 -40.20
C PHE A 70 -17.92 -11.14 -38.90
N GLU A 71 -18.34 -12.25 -38.28
CA GLU A 71 -18.84 -12.23 -36.90
C GLU A 71 -17.68 -11.77 -36.00
N LEU A 72 -17.58 -10.46 -35.79
CA LEU A 72 -16.76 -9.87 -34.74
C LEU A 72 -17.37 -10.26 -33.41
N ARG A 73 -17.02 -11.46 -32.93
CA ARG A 73 -17.28 -11.88 -31.56
C ARG A 73 -16.28 -11.18 -30.64
N PHE A 74 -16.43 -9.87 -30.51
CA PHE A 74 -15.77 -9.11 -29.45
C PHE A 74 -16.61 -9.27 -28.19
N SER A 75 -16.47 -10.40 -27.52
CA SER A 75 -16.91 -10.58 -26.14
C SER A 75 -15.71 -10.48 -25.22
N GLU A 76 -15.02 -9.35 -25.22
CA GLU A 76 -14.29 -8.97 -24.01
C GLU A 76 -15.34 -8.40 -23.07
N GLU A 77 -15.81 -9.26 -22.16
CA GLU A 77 -16.53 -8.82 -20.98
C GLU A 77 -15.62 -7.78 -20.31
N PHE A 78 -16.03 -6.50 -20.35
CA PHE A 78 -15.32 -5.43 -19.67
C PHE A 78 -15.60 -5.56 -18.17
N THR A 79 -15.15 -6.68 -17.58
CA THR A 79 -15.22 -6.94 -16.16
C THR A 79 -14.31 -5.90 -15.51
N GLN A 80 -14.92 -4.90 -14.87
CA GLN A 80 -14.18 -3.88 -14.15
C GLN A 80 -13.48 -4.56 -12.98
N LYS A 81 -12.20 -4.90 -13.14
CA LYS A 81 -11.44 -5.56 -12.09
C LYS A 81 -11.23 -4.62 -10.89
N GLY A 82 -11.14 -5.19 -9.70
CA GLY A 82 -10.87 -4.46 -8.47
C GLY A 82 -9.42 -3.98 -8.34
N SER A 83 -9.16 -3.25 -7.25
CA SER A 83 -7.85 -2.72 -6.90
C SER A 83 -7.53 -2.89 -5.41
N VAL A 84 -6.25 -2.83 -5.08
CA VAL A 84 -5.74 -2.96 -3.71
C VAL A 84 -4.62 -1.96 -3.44
N SER A 85 -4.62 -1.37 -2.24
CA SER A 85 -3.53 -0.51 -1.76
C SER A 85 -3.24 -0.67 -0.29
N GLY A 86 -2.01 -0.31 0.07
CA GLY A 86 -1.54 -0.32 1.45
C GLY A 86 -0.10 0.17 1.57
N ARG A 87 0.40 0.10 2.80
CA ARG A 87 1.79 0.41 3.14
C ARG A 87 2.67 -0.83 3.11
N LEU A 88 3.94 -0.62 2.86
CA LEU A 88 5.02 -1.60 2.97
C LEU A 88 5.89 -1.21 4.16
N GLY A 89 6.19 -2.20 5.00
CA GLY A 89 7.15 -2.05 6.09
C GLY A 89 8.31 -3.02 5.93
N TYR A 90 9.37 -2.81 6.69
CA TYR A 90 10.46 -3.76 6.88
C TYR A 90 11.13 -3.46 8.24
N PRO A 91 11.62 -4.47 9.00
CA PRO A 91 12.25 -4.23 10.31
C PRO A 91 13.56 -3.44 10.27
N GLY A 92 14.20 -3.37 9.10
CA GLY A 92 15.44 -2.61 8.90
C GLY A 92 15.23 -1.13 8.62
N GLU A 93 16.33 -0.36 8.57
CA GLU A 93 16.30 1.08 8.31
C GLU A 93 15.75 1.43 6.92
N ASN A 94 15.93 0.53 5.95
CA ASN A 94 15.52 0.70 4.56
C ASN A 94 14.63 -0.47 4.16
N ILE A 95 13.62 -0.20 3.33
CA ILE A 95 12.76 -1.24 2.77
C ILE A 95 13.49 -1.79 1.53
N PRO A 96 13.91 -3.08 1.52
CA PRO A 96 14.54 -3.67 0.34
C PRO A 96 13.53 -3.76 -0.82
N GLN A 97 13.99 -4.15 -2.00
CA GLN A 97 13.08 -4.54 -3.07
C GLN A 97 12.30 -5.78 -2.63
N LEU A 98 10.98 -5.74 -2.75
CA LEU A 98 10.07 -6.79 -2.31
C LEU A 98 9.36 -7.43 -3.52
N GLU A 99 9.10 -8.73 -3.42
CA GLU A 99 8.15 -9.45 -4.25
C GLU A 99 6.86 -9.64 -3.46
N VAL A 100 5.81 -8.91 -3.83
CA VAL A 100 4.52 -8.93 -3.14
C VAL A 100 3.55 -9.81 -3.90
N TYR A 101 2.97 -10.76 -3.20
CA TYR A 101 2.02 -11.75 -3.70
C TYR A 101 0.63 -11.52 -3.12
N PHE A 102 -0.35 -11.43 -4.02
CA PHE A 102 -1.77 -11.51 -3.69
C PHE A 102 -2.27 -12.91 -4.01
N ILE A 103 -2.44 -13.72 -2.97
CA ILE A 103 -2.74 -15.15 -3.09
C ILE A 103 -4.25 -15.36 -2.97
N ASN A 104 -4.89 -15.74 -4.07
CA ASN A 104 -6.32 -16.03 -4.10
C ASN A 104 -6.61 -17.34 -3.32
N GLN A 105 -7.47 -17.26 -2.31
CA GLN A 105 -7.83 -18.37 -1.43
C GLN A 105 -8.76 -19.39 -2.11
N ASP A 106 -9.53 -18.96 -3.10
CA ASP A 106 -10.43 -19.82 -3.89
C ASP A 106 -9.68 -20.50 -5.04
N SER A 107 -8.51 -19.99 -5.42
CA SER A 107 -7.70 -20.47 -6.54
C SER A 107 -6.21 -20.33 -6.22
N LYS A 108 -5.61 -21.38 -5.62
CA LYS A 108 -4.20 -21.42 -5.22
C LYS A 108 -3.19 -21.10 -6.35
N ASN A 109 -3.62 -21.17 -7.61
CA ASN A 109 -2.79 -20.96 -8.80
C ASN A 109 -2.97 -19.55 -9.43
N LYS A 110 -3.77 -18.66 -8.83
CA LYS A 110 -3.98 -17.28 -9.32
C LYS A 110 -3.35 -16.30 -8.35
N ASN A 111 -2.02 -16.21 -8.43
CA ASN A 111 -1.25 -15.22 -7.68
C ASN A 111 -0.94 -14.03 -8.59
N VAL A 112 -1.14 -12.83 -8.07
CA VAL A 112 -0.66 -11.61 -8.74
C VAL A 112 0.56 -11.12 -8.00
N THR A 113 1.64 -10.88 -8.74
CA THR A 113 2.93 -10.43 -8.18
C THR A 113 3.24 -9.01 -8.61
N ILE A 114 3.71 -8.19 -7.67
CA ILE A 114 4.37 -6.91 -7.96
C ILE A 114 5.79 -6.94 -7.41
N ILE A 115 6.73 -6.32 -8.12
CA ILE A 115 8.09 -6.08 -7.64
C ILE A 115 8.19 -4.60 -7.28
N THR A 116 8.56 -4.30 -6.03
CA THR A 116 8.64 -2.93 -5.52
C THR A 116 9.98 -2.29 -5.84
N SER A 117 10.06 -0.96 -5.78
CA SER A 117 11.35 -0.27 -5.80
C SER A 117 12.00 -0.30 -4.40
N TYR A 118 13.32 -0.17 -4.34
CA TYR A 118 14.01 0.05 -3.07
C TYR A 118 13.44 1.30 -2.36
N ASN A 119 13.23 1.19 -1.04
CA ASN A 119 12.61 2.20 -0.19
C ASN A 119 11.17 2.61 -0.57
N GLN A 120 10.47 1.81 -1.38
CA GLN A 120 9.06 2.02 -1.63
C GLN A 120 8.24 1.66 -0.38
N SER A 121 7.54 2.65 0.19
CA SER A 121 6.75 2.48 1.42
C SER A 121 5.25 2.30 1.20
N GLU A 122 4.77 2.43 -0.04
CA GLU A 122 3.36 2.33 -0.41
C GLU A 122 3.21 1.57 -1.72
N TYR A 123 2.09 0.89 -1.90
CA TYR A 123 1.77 0.21 -3.15
C TYR A 123 0.32 0.43 -3.56
N PHE A 124 0.10 0.30 -4.85
CA PHE A 124 -1.22 0.29 -5.47
C PHE A 124 -1.20 -0.66 -6.66
N LEU A 125 -2.20 -1.53 -6.73
CA LEU A 125 -2.36 -2.51 -7.79
C LEU A 125 -3.82 -2.52 -8.26
N GLN A 126 -4.02 -2.39 -9.57
CA GLN A 126 -5.31 -2.57 -10.23
C GLN A 126 -5.35 -3.91 -10.97
N GLY A 127 -6.54 -4.34 -11.36
CA GLY A 127 -6.67 -5.52 -12.21
C GLY A 127 -6.78 -6.82 -11.41
N LEU A 128 -7.11 -6.77 -10.12
CA LEU A 128 -7.42 -7.97 -9.35
C LEU A 128 -8.82 -8.45 -9.70
N ALA A 129 -8.94 -9.73 -10.03
CA ALA A 129 -10.24 -10.36 -10.20
C ALA A 129 -10.95 -10.50 -8.86
N ASP A 130 -12.26 -10.70 -8.92
CA ASP A 130 -13.08 -10.98 -7.75
C ASP A 130 -12.62 -12.24 -7.02
N GLY A 131 -12.58 -12.13 -5.70
CA GLY A 131 -12.19 -13.24 -4.84
C GLY A 131 -11.65 -12.79 -3.49
N LYS A 132 -11.27 -13.80 -2.71
CA LYS A 132 -10.66 -13.63 -1.38
C LYS A 132 -9.17 -13.80 -1.47
N TYR A 133 -8.43 -12.88 -0.85
CA TYR A 133 -6.98 -12.80 -0.96
C TYR A 133 -6.33 -12.71 0.41
N ILE A 134 -5.10 -13.21 0.50
CA ILE A 134 -4.12 -12.80 1.50
C ILE A 134 -2.98 -12.08 0.79
N ALA A 135 -2.31 -11.17 1.50
CA ALA A 135 -1.17 -10.41 0.98
C ALA A 135 0.10 -10.78 1.75
N VAL A 136 1.13 -11.20 1.01
CA VAL A 136 2.43 -11.61 1.54
C VAL A 136 3.52 -10.96 0.71
N ALA A 137 4.58 -10.49 1.35
CA ALA A 137 5.78 -9.97 0.71
C ALA A 137 6.98 -10.83 1.08
N TYR A 138 7.90 -11.01 0.13
CA TYR A 138 9.22 -11.58 0.36
C TYR A 138 10.28 -10.57 -0.01
N VAL A 139 11.41 -10.60 0.71
CA VAL A 139 12.59 -9.86 0.27
C VAL A 139 13.08 -10.49 -1.02
N LYS A 140 13.25 -9.68 -2.07
CA LYS A 140 13.76 -10.19 -3.34
C LYS A 140 15.13 -10.83 -3.14
N ASP A 141 15.33 -11.99 -3.75
CA ASP A 141 16.53 -12.83 -3.62
C ASP A 141 16.76 -13.43 -2.21
N GLN A 142 15.80 -13.27 -1.27
CA GLN A 142 15.81 -13.85 0.09
C GLN A 142 14.43 -14.42 0.46
N PRO A 143 14.01 -15.52 -0.19
CA PRO A 143 12.64 -16.06 -0.10
C PRO A 143 12.22 -16.57 1.28
N GLU A 144 13.16 -16.75 2.19
CA GLU A 144 12.90 -17.13 3.59
C GLU A 144 12.48 -15.94 4.47
N THR A 145 12.73 -14.71 4.01
CA THR A 145 12.39 -13.48 4.75
C THR A 145 11.09 -12.93 4.20
N SER A 146 10.01 -13.09 4.98
CA SER A 146 8.65 -12.71 4.58
C SER A 146 7.97 -11.80 5.58
N GLY A 147 7.04 -11.00 5.06
CA GLY A 147 6.09 -10.25 5.86
C GLY A 147 4.69 -10.31 5.25
N ALA A 148 3.66 -9.96 6.01
CA ALA A 148 2.27 -10.11 5.57
C ALA A 148 1.34 -9.05 6.16
N TYR A 149 0.12 -9.03 5.61
CA TYR A 149 -1.04 -8.41 6.26
C TYR A 149 -1.72 -9.45 7.16
N THR A 150 -1.66 -9.23 8.48
CA THR A 150 -2.06 -10.21 9.51
C THR A 150 -2.92 -9.58 10.59
N GLU A 151 -3.48 -10.41 11.47
CA GLU A 151 -4.23 -9.95 12.66
C GLU A 151 -3.34 -9.07 13.56
N ALA A 152 -2.03 -9.34 13.61
CA ALA A 152 -1.08 -8.52 14.34
C ALA A 152 -0.98 -7.10 13.76
N VAL A 153 -1.08 -6.93 12.44
CA VAL A 153 -1.17 -5.60 11.79
C VAL A 153 -2.42 -4.85 12.24
N LEU A 154 -3.57 -5.52 12.25
CA LEU A 154 -4.84 -4.94 12.71
C LEU A 154 -4.81 -4.56 14.19
N CYS A 155 -4.08 -5.32 15.00
CA CYS A 155 -3.82 -5.07 16.42
C CYS A 155 -2.77 -3.96 16.67
N GLY A 156 -2.10 -3.47 15.62
CA GLY A 156 -1.13 -2.37 15.70
C GLY A 156 0.32 -2.80 15.94
N LEU A 157 0.66 -4.08 15.73
CA LEU A 157 2.00 -4.67 15.87
C LEU A 157 2.68 -4.36 17.21
N THR A 158 1.90 -4.32 18.28
CA THR A 158 2.44 -4.23 19.65
C THR A 158 2.87 -5.62 20.13
N ILE A 159 3.63 -5.68 21.22
CA ILE A 159 4.07 -6.95 21.83
C ILE A 159 2.91 -7.84 22.31
N GLU A 160 1.74 -7.25 22.55
CA GLU A 160 0.53 -7.97 22.97
C GLU A 160 -0.20 -8.63 21.77
N CYS A 161 0.19 -8.29 20.53
CA CYS A 161 -0.40 -8.83 19.33
C CYS A 161 0.23 -10.19 18.98
N THR A 162 -0.30 -11.26 19.56
CA THR A 162 0.25 -12.62 19.40
C THR A 162 -0.32 -13.39 18.21
N ASP A 163 -1.42 -12.93 17.62
CA ASP A 163 -2.03 -13.57 16.45
C ASP A 163 -1.43 -13.02 15.16
N HIS A 164 -0.58 -13.82 14.52
CA HIS A 164 0.06 -13.48 13.25
C HIS A 164 -0.63 -14.15 12.05
N SER A 165 -1.86 -14.64 12.22
CA SER A 165 -2.61 -15.30 11.14
C SER A 165 -2.85 -14.32 9.98
N PRO A 166 -2.71 -14.75 8.72
CA PRO A 166 -3.02 -13.91 7.57
C PRO A 166 -4.47 -13.43 7.58
N VAL A 167 -4.68 -12.14 7.33
CA VAL A 167 -6.03 -11.58 7.19
C VAL A 167 -6.50 -11.80 5.76
N VAL A 168 -7.67 -12.40 5.63
CA VAL A 168 -8.34 -12.55 4.34
C VAL A 168 -9.14 -11.28 4.04
N PHE A 169 -8.86 -10.65 2.90
CA PHE A 169 -9.63 -9.50 2.40
C PHE A 169 -10.30 -9.85 1.07
N GLU A 170 -11.40 -9.14 0.77
CA GLU A 170 -12.21 -9.39 -0.41
C GLU A 170 -11.95 -8.33 -1.48
N ILE A 171 -11.78 -8.79 -2.72
CA ILE A 171 -11.81 -7.95 -3.92
C ILE A 171 -13.14 -8.20 -4.62
N LYS A 172 -13.79 -7.10 -5.00
CA LYS A 172 -15.00 -7.08 -5.82
C LYS A 172 -14.79 -6.18 -7.02
N ASP A 173 -15.53 -6.44 -8.09
CA ASP A 173 -15.36 -5.76 -9.35
C ASP A 173 -15.63 -4.26 -9.17
N GLY A 174 -14.74 -3.43 -9.69
CA GLY A 174 -14.76 -1.97 -9.58
C GLY A 174 -14.47 -1.41 -8.18
N ASN A 175 -14.28 -2.26 -7.16
CA ASN A 175 -14.03 -1.82 -5.79
C ASN A 175 -12.54 -1.78 -5.45
N ALA A 176 -12.20 -0.91 -4.49
CA ALA A 176 -10.84 -0.75 -3.99
C ALA A 176 -10.73 -1.25 -2.55
N ALA A 177 -9.92 -2.30 -2.33
CA ALA A 177 -9.43 -2.67 -1.00
C ALA A 177 -8.32 -1.71 -0.59
N LYS A 178 -8.41 -1.13 0.61
CA LYS A 178 -7.45 -0.14 1.11
C LYS A 178 -6.94 -0.55 2.48
N ASN A 179 -5.80 0.00 2.87
CA ASN A 179 -5.15 -0.25 4.16
C ASN A 179 -4.78 -1.74 4.35
N ILE A 180 -4.44 -2.41 3.25
CA ILE A 180 -3.88 -3.76 3.27
C ILE A 180 -2.37 -3.60 3.55
N ASP A 181 -2.03 -3.29 4.79
CA ASP A 181 -0.67 -2.95 5.18
C ASP A 181 0.18 -4.22 5.38
N ILE A 182 1.25 -4.37 4.59
CA ILE A 182 2.15 -5.52 4.64
C ILE A 182 3.36 -5.14 5.50
N THR A 183 3.18 -5.26 6.82
CA THR A 183 4.13 -4.76 7.82
C THR A 183 4.45 -5.75 8.93
N ASP A 184 3.79 -6.91 8.98
CA ASP A 184 4.12 -7.96 9.95
C ASP A 184 5.23 -8.87 9.42
N TRP A 185 6.45 -8.67 9.93
CA TRP A 185 7.63 -9.47 9.62
C TRP A 185 8.05 -10.40 10.77
N TYR A 186 7.17 -10.58 11.75
CA TYR A 186 7.45 -11.31 12.99
C TYR A 186 6.61 -12.59 13.13
N ALA A 187 5.82 -12.92 12.10
CA ALA A 187 5.05 -14.15 12.04
C ALA A 187 5.95 -15.38 12.24
N PRO A 188 5.61 -16.30 13.16
CA PRO A 188 6.36 -17.53 13.34
C PRO A 188 6.45 -18.36 12.05
N LYS A 189 7.54 -19.12 11.91
CA LYS A 189 7.72 -20.03 10.76
C LYS A 189 6.53 -20.97 10.62
N GLY A 190 6.01 -21.10 9.39
CA GLY A 190 4.88 -21.97 9.06
C GLY A 190 3.51 -21.31 9.20
N VAL A 191 3.44 -20.08 9.72
CA VAL A 191 2.19 -19.29 9.74
C VAL A 191 1.93 -18.68 8.36
N LEU A 192 2.96 -18.09 7.75
CA LEU A 192 2.88 -17.56 6.39
C LEU A 192 3.19 -18.67 5.37
N PRO A 193 2.60 -18.61 4.17
CA PRO A 193 2.95 -19.50 3.08
C PRO A 193 4.45 -19.42 2.72
N GLU A 194 5.00 -20.48 2.14
CA GLU A 194 6.36 -20.48 1.60
C GLU A 194 6.33 -20.16 0.09
N ILE A 195 7.32 -19.45 -0.44
CA ILE A 195 7.33 -19.04 -1.86
C ILE A 195 7.23 -20.22 -2.83
N ASN A 196 7.83 -21.37 -2.48
CA ASN A 196 7.85 -22.58 -3.32
C ASN A 196 6.54 -23.38 -3.28
N SER A 197 5.54 -22.90 -2.53
CA SER A 197 4.21 -23.53 -2.48
C SER A 197 3.26 -23.03 -3.57
N PHE A 198 3.77 -22.24 -4.52
CA PHE A 198 3.02 -21.55 -5.58
C PHE A 198 3.60 -21.78 -6.97
#